data_AF-J3TE95-F1
#
_entry.id   AF-J3TE95-F1
#
_cell.length_a   1.000
_cell.length_b   1.000
_cell.length_c   1.000
_cell.angle_alpha   90.00
_cell.angle_beta   90.00
_cell.angle_gamma   90.00
#
_symmetry.space_group_name_H-M   'P 1'
#
loop_
_entity.id
_entity.type
_entity.pdbx_description
1 polymer ?
#
loop_
_entity_poly.entity_id
_entity_poly.type
_entity_poly.pdbx_seq_one_letter_code
_entity_poly.pdbx_strand_id
1 'polypeptide(L)' 'MKIKKKKLKLIQKRIIIKKKIKIKSSNKHHLLINKKNNYLNYKYLNNINIKKIKKIL' A
#
# COMPACT_ATOMS: atom_id res chain seq x y z
N MET A 1 11.21 -32.36 2.41
CA MET A 1 10.13 -31.64 1.69
C MET A 1 10.49 -30.16 1.60
N LYS A 2 10.66 -29.58 0.41
CA LYS A 2 11.06 -28.16 0.27
C LYS A 2 9.85 -27.25 0.53
N ILE A 3 9.88 -26.43 1.58
CA ILE A 3 8.80 -25.48 1.89
C ILE A 3 8.87 -24.30 0.92
N LYS A 4 7.85 -24.14 0.07
CA LYS A 4 7.72 -22.97 -0.83
C LYS A 4 7.13 -21.80 -0.06
N LYS A 5 7.72 -20.61 -0.19
CA LYS A 5 7.15 -19.37 0.37
C LYS A 5 5.84 -19.03 -0.31
N LYS A 6 4.78 -18.82 0.47
CA LYS A 6 3.45 -18.41 -0.02
C LYS A 6 3.43 -16.90 -0.19
N LYS A 7 3.06 -16.42 -1.38
CA LYS A 7 2.86 -15.00 -1.64
C LYS A 7 1.60 -14.49 -0.94
N LEU A 8 1.70 -13.35 -0.27
CA LEU A 8 0.56 -12.69 0.38
C LEU A 8 -0.28 -11.89 -0.62
N LYS A 9 -1.28 -12.55 -1.23
CA LYS A 9 -2.21 -11.93 -2.21
C LYS A 9 -2.90 -10.66 -1.68
N LEU A 10 -3.14 -10.55 -0.36
CA LEU A 10 -3.77 -9.39 0.26
C LEU A 10 -2.96 -8.10 0.08
N ILE A 11 -1.63 -8.19 0.13
CA ILE A 11 -0.73 -7.05 -0.03
C ILE A 11 -0.75 -6.58 -1.49
N GLN A 12 -0.75 -7.52 -2.44
CA GLN A 12 -0.83 -7.22 -3.87
C GLN A 12 -2.12 -6.47 -4.23
N LYS A 13 -3.25 -6.82 -3.61
CA LYS A 13 -4.54 -6.12 -3.83
C LYS A 13 -4.52 -4.65 -3.36
N ARG A 14 -3.66 -4.29 -2.41
CA ARG A 14 -3.62 -2.95 -1.79
C ARG A 14 -2.54 -2.04 -2.36
N ILE A 15 -1.51 -2.61 -2.97
CA ILE A 15 -0.32 -1.89 -3.43
C ILE A 15 -0.33 -1.74 -4.95
N ILE A 16 0.03 -0.56 -5.43
CA ILE A 16 0.23 -0.28 -6.85
C ILE A 16 1.73 -0.16 -7.13
N ILE A 17 2.27 -1.09 -7.92
CA ILE A 17 3.67 -1.13 -8.32
C ILE A 17 3.76 -0.50 -9.73
N LYS A 18 4.26 0.74 -9.82
CA LYS A 18 4.70 1.39 -11.09
C LYS A 18 6.20 1.71 -10.98
N LYS A 19 6.66 2.87 -11.47
CA LYS A 19 8.03 3.39 -11.23
C LYS A 19 8.38 3.47 -9.73
N LYS A 20 7.40 3.78 -8.87
CA LYS A 20 7.52 3.76 -7.41
C LYS A 20 6.30 3.05 -6.82
N ILE A 21 6.47 2.46 -5.63
CA ILE A 21 5.38 1.76 -4.93
C ILE A 21 4.48 2.80 -4.25
N LYS A 22 3.18 2.76 -4.55
CA LYS A 22 2.17 3.66 -3.96
C LYS A 22 0.94 2.91 -3.45
N ILE A 23 0.25 3.51 -2.49
CA ILE A 23 -0.99 3.00 -1.90
C ILE A 23 -2.08 4.06 -1.96
N LYS A 24 -3.35 3.65 -1.94
CA LYS A 24 -4.48 4.58 -1.72
C LYS A 24 -4.37 5.16 -0.31
N SER A 25 -4.61 6.46 -0.17
CA SER A 25 -4.67 7.13 1.13
C SER A 25 -5.83 6.59 1.97
N SER A 26 -5.59 6.35 3.26
CA SER A 26 -6.62 5.91 4.22
C SER A 26 -7.56 7.05 4.64
N ASN A 27 -8.63 6.69 5.36
CA ASN A 27 -9.62 7.61 5.93
C ASN A 27 -10.36 8.45 4.87
N LYS A 28 -10.71 7.84 3.72
CA LYS A 28 -11.47 8.47 2.64
C LYS A 28 -12.81 7.82 2.32
N HIS A 29 -13.22 6.85 3.11
CA HIS A 29 -14.47 6.12 2.89
C HIS A 29 -15.63 6.68 3.74
N HIS A 30 -15.33 7.20 4.92
CA HIS A 30 -16.32 7.72 5.87
C HIS A 30 -15.85 9.05 6.45
N LEU A 31 -16.80 9.80 7.05
CA LEU A 31 -16.56 11.08 7.75
C LEU A 31 -15.87 12.13 6.87
N LEU A 32 -16.26 12.21 5.60
CA LEU A 32 -15.69 13.17 4.65
C LEU A 32 -16.10 14.62 4.92
N ILE A 33 -17.29 14.83 5.51
CA ILE A 33 -17.83 16.16 5.86
C ILE A 33 -16.85 16.96 6.73
N ASN A 34 -16.11 16.30 7.63
CA ASN A 34 -15.21 16.96 8.57
C ASN A 34 -13.79 17.20 8.00
N LYS A 35 -13.53 16.84 6.74
CA LYS A 35 -12.18 16.91 6.16
C LYS A 35 -12.02 18.07 5.18
N LYS A 36 -10.88 18.76 5.29
CA LYS A 36 -10.46 19.83 4.36
C LYS A 36 -10.19 19.25 2.96
N ASN A 37 -10.70 19.85 1.89
CA ASN A 37 -10.67 19.36 0.50
C ASN A 37 -9.30 18.98 -0.11
N ASN A 38 -8.17 19.24 0.58
CA ASN A 38 -6.83 19.14 -0.01
C ASN A 38 -6.10 17.84 0.36
N TYR A 39 -6.66 16.67 0.01
CA TYR A 39 -6.06 15.37 0.32
C TYR A 39 -5.61 14.58 -0.91
N LEU A 40 -4.31 14.27 -1.01
CA LEU A 40 -3.75 13.39 -2.05
C LEU A 40 -4.42 12.01 -2.05
N ASN A 41 -4.87 11.53 -3.22
CA ASN A 41 -5.52 10.21 -3.39
C ASN A 41 -4.57 9.02 -3.23
N TYR A 42 -3.28 9.26 -3.45
CA TYR A 42 -2.25 8.24 -3.34
C TYR A 42 -1.09 8.74 -2.49
N LYS A 43 -0.50 7.81 -1.72
CA LYS A 43 0.71 8.05 -0.94
C LYS A 43 1.82 7.11 -1.43
N TYR A 44 3.00 7.66 -1.66
CA TYR A 44 4.20 6.87 -1.95
C TYR A 44 4.72 6.22 -0.67
N LEU A 45 5.22 4.99 -0.79
CA LEU A 45 5.80 4.29 0.35
C LEU A 45 7.25 4.74 0.60
N ASN A 46 7.59 4.90 1.87
CA ASN A 46 8.97 5.17 2.29
C ASN A 46 9.87 3.95 2.05
N ASN A 47 11.17 4.18 1.91
CA ASN A 47 12.17 3.13 1.64
C ASN A 47 12.13 1.98 2.65
N ILE A 48 11.89 2.25 3.93
CA ILE A 48 11.77 1.23 4.99
C ILE A 48 10.61 0.26 4.68
N ASN A 49 9.44 0.79 4.33
CA ASN A 49 8.27 -0.03 4.05
C ASN A 49 8.43 -0.79 2.72
N ILE A 50 9.08 -0.17 1.73
CA ILE A 50 9.43 -0.85 0.48
C ILE A 50 10.33 -2.07 0.76
N LYS A 51 11.36 -1.94 1.60
CA LYS A 51 12.23 -3.06 1.98
C LYS A 51 11.45 -4.21 2.63
N LYS A 52 10.50 -3.90 3.52
CA LYS A 52 9.64 -4.91 4.16
C LYS A 52 8.72 -5.61 3.16
N ILE A 53 8.05 -4.85 2.29
CA ILE A 53 7.13 -5.37 1.28
C ILE A 53 7.86 -6.28 0.27
N LYS A 54 9.08 -5.89 -0.16
CA LYS A 54 9.91 -6.71 -1.06
C LYS A 54 10.32 -8.07 -0.47
N LYS A 55 10.42 -8.20 0.86
CA LYS A 55 10.72 -9.50 1.50
C LYS A 55 9.52 -10.44 1.53
N ILE A 56 8.31 -9.88 1.42
CA ILE A 56 7.03 -10.59 1.56
C ILE A 56 6.42 -10.97 0.20
N LEU A 57 6.59 -10.11 -0.80
CA LEU A 57 6.23 -10.37 -2.21
C LEU A 57 7.10 -11.47 -2.82
#